data_AF-A0A6P7GTI7-F1
#
_entry.id   AF-A0A6P7GTI7-F1
#
_cell.length_a   1.000
_cell.length_b   1.000
_cell.length_c   1.000
_cell.angle_alpha   90.00
_cell.angle_beta   90.00
_cell.angle_gamma   90.00
#
_symmetry.space_group_name_H-M   'P 1'
#
loop_
_entity.id
_entity.type
_entity.pdbx_description
1 polymer ?
#
loop_
_entity_poly.entity_id
_entity_poly.type
_entity_poly.pdbx_seq_one_letter_code
_entity_poly.pdbx_strand_id
1 'polypeptide(L)' 'MKDNMLQERPELFLQDKSVRPGILVLVNDADWELMDTVNYLIQPNDKIIFISTLHGG' A
#
# COMPACT_ATOMS: atom_id res chain seq x y z
N MET A 1 -19.95 1.17 -2.39
CA MET A 1 -19.20 1.64 -1.21
C MET A 1 -17.74 1.24 -1.38
N LYS A 2 -16.92 2.09 -2.02
CA LYS A 2 -15.45 2.20 -1.87
C LYS A 2 -14.82 3.25 -2.80
N ASP A 3 -15.60 4.13 -3.42
CA ASP A 3 -15.06 5.21 -4.27
C ASP A 3 -14.47 6.41 -3.48
N ASN A 4 -14.28 6.29 -2.16
CA ASN A 4 -14.04 7.45 -1.27
C ASN A 4 -12.83 7.32 -0.33
N MET A 5 -11.74 6.63 -0.69
CA MET A 5 -10.53 6.60 0.15
C MET A 5 -9.26 7.19 -0.50
N LEU A 6 -9.31 7.56 -1.77
CA LEU A 6 -8.23 8.29 -2.45
C LEU A 6 -8.79 9.60 -3.01
N GLN A 7 -9.25 10.49 -2.12
CA GLN A 7 -10.01 11.67 -2.54
C GLN A 7 -9.17 12.87 -2.98
N GLU A 8 -7.87 12.93 -2.73
CA GLU A 8 -7.12 14.13 -3.12
C GLU A 8 -5.97 13.94 -4.09
N ARG A 9 -5.13 12.90 -4.04
CA ARG A 9 -3.99 12.74 -4.97
C ARG A 9 -3.50 11.28 -5.09
N PRO A 10 -4.10 10.43 -5.95
CA PRO A 10 -3.66 9.04 -6.14
C PRO A 10 -2.18 8.93 -6.52
N GLU A 11 -1.62 9.94 -7.19
CA GLU A 11 -0.21 10.07 -7.55
C GLU A 11 0.74 10.17 -6.35
N LEU A 12 0.25 10.53 -5.15
CA LEU A 12 1.07 10.51 -3.93
C LEU A 12 1.29 9.09 -3.39
N PHE A 13 0.41 8.14 -3.77
CA PHE A 13 0.43 6.77 -3.28
C PHE A 13 0.91 5.77 -4.33
N LEU A 14 0.66 6.03 -5.61
CA LEU A 14 0.94 5.12 -6.71
C LEU A 14 2.01 5.71 -7.65
N GLN A 15 2.93 4.86 -8.10
CA GLN A 15 3.86 5.17 -9.17
C GLN A 15 3.86 4.00 -10.17
N ASP A 16 3.65 4.32 -11.45
CA ASP A 16 3.48 3.34 -12.53
C ASP A 16 2.37 2.32 -12.22
N LYS A 17 2.73 1.05 -12.02
CA LYS A 17 1.81 -0.06 -11.72
C LYS A 17 1.90 -0.55 -10.26
N SER A 18 2.61 0.18 -9.40
CA SER A 18 2.87 -0.23 -8.03
C SER A 18 2.77 0.94 -7.04
N VAL A 19 2.97 0.65 -5.77
CA VAL A 19 3.05 1.63 -4.69
C VAL A 19 4.32 2.47 -4.85
N ARG A 20 4.20 3.78 -4.64
CA ARG A 20 5.32 4.73 -4.76
C ARG A 20 6.47 4.35 -3.80
N PRO A 21 7.74 4.41 -4.24
CA PRO A 21 8.88 4.21 -3.36
C PRO A 21 8.83 5.10 -2.11
N GLY A 22 9.20 4.54 -0.95
CA GLY A 22 9.11 5.19 0.36
C GLY A 22 7.73 5.11 1.02
N ILE A 23 6.86 4.24 0.53
CA ILE A 23 5.71 3.73 1.26
C ILE A 23 5.97 2.25 1.55
N LEU A 24 5.97 1.88 2.83
CA LEU A 24 6.01 0.48 3.26
C LEU A 24 4.60 -0.10 3.25
N VAL A 25 4.48 -1.35 2.82
CA VAL A 25 3.21 -2.06 2.78
C VAL A 25 3.30 -3.29 3.66
N LEU A 26 2.36 -3.43 4.59
CA LEU A 26 2.26 -4.58 5.47
C LEU A 26 0.97 -5.35 5.20
N VAL A 27 1.07 -6.67 5.21
CA VAL A 27 -0.06 -7.61 5.22
C VAL A 27 -0.08 -8.28 6.58
N ASN A 28 -1.12 -8.07 7.38
CA ASN A 28 -1.24 -8.62 8.74
C ASN A 28 -0.01 -8.32 9.61
N ASP A 29 0.45 -7.07 9.57
CA ASP A 29 1.62 -6.55 10.28
C ASP A 29 2.97 -7.17 9.85
N ALA A 30 3.00 -7.98 8.78
CA ALA A 30 4.21 -8.52 8.15
C ALA A 30 4.57 -7.79 6.85
N ASP A 31 5.86 -7.70 6.54
CA ASP A 31 6.35 -7.06 5.32
C ASP A 31 5.90 -7.82 4.06
N TRP A 32 5.23 -7.12 3.13
CA TRP A 32 4.72 -7.72 1.89
C TRP A 32 5.81 -8.22 0.94
N GLU A 33 7.08 -7.82 1.12
CA GLU A 33 8.21 -8.32 0.33
C GLU A 33 8.40 -9.83 0.53
N LEU A 34 7.96 -10.34 1.69
CA LEU A 34 7.94 -11.78 1.98
C LEU A 34 6.73 -12.51 1.37
N MET A 35 5.75 -11.76 0.85
CA MET A 35 4.43 -12.25 0.46
C MET A 35 4.21 -12.17 -1.06
N ASP A 36 5.28 -12.06 -1.87
CA ASP A 36 5.22 -11.86 -3.33
C ASP A 36 4.64 -10.50 -3.75
N THR A 37 4.66 -9.50 -2.86
CA THR A 37 4.40 -8.09 -3.17
C THR A 37 3.05 -7.87 -3.89
N VAL A 38 3.08 -7.34 -5.12
CA VAL A 38 1.90 -7.06 -5.95
C VAL A 38 1.15 -8.30 -6.40
N ASN A 39 1.78 -9.49 -6.32
CA ASN A 39 1.16 -10.76 -6.69
C ASN A 39 0.47 -11.44 -5.51
N TYR A 40 0.59 -10.91 -4.29
CA TYR A 40 -0.07 -11.48 -3.13
C TYR A 40 -1.58 -11.54 -3.34
N LEU A 41 -2.15 -12.75 -3.24
CA LEU A 41 -3.60 -12.94 -3.31
C LEU A 41 -4.21 -12.60 -1.96
N ILE A 42 -4.85 -11.43 -1.87
CA ILE A 42 -5.54 -10.95 -0.66
C ILE A 42 -6.59 -11.96 -0.21
N GLN A 43 -6.56 -12.29 1.09
CA GLN A 43 -7.50 -13.19 1.73
C GLN A 43 -8.58 -12.42 2.51
N PRO A 44 -9.74 -13.05 2.77
CA PRO A 44 -10.74 -12.47 3.65
C PRO A 44 -10.15 -12.15 5.03
N ASN A 45 -10.42 -10.92 5.49
CA ASN A 45 -9.94 -10.36 6.77
C ASN A 45 -8.46 -9.97 6.83
N ASP A 46 -7.74 -9.96 5.70
CA ASP A 46 -6.40 -9.38 5.67
C ASP A 46 -6.42 -7.89 6.02
N LYS A 47 -5.50 -7.50 6.89
CA LYS A 47 -5.22 -6.11 7.24
C LYS A 47 -4.07 -5.61 6.37
N ILE A 48 -4.37 -4.72 5.43
CA ILE A 48 -3.36 -4.06 4.58
C ILE A 48 -3.06 -2.68 5.14
N ILE A 49 -1.79 -2.41 5.43
CA ILE A 49 -1.33 -1.14 6.01
C ILE A 49 -0.33 -0.50 5.05
N PHE A 50 -0.53 0.78 4.78
CA PHE A 50 0.41 1.61 4.02
C PHE A 50 1.03 2.64 4.97
N ILE A 51 2.35 2.63 5.09
CA ILE A 51 3.11 3.57 5.94
C ILE A 51 3.98 4.42 5.02
N SER A 52 3.64 5.69 4.82
CA SER A 52 4.55 6.62 4.14
C SER A 52 5.74 6.90 5.05
N THR A 53 6.92 6.40 4.69
CA THR A 53 8.18 6.72 5.36
C THR A 53 8.83 7.98 4.77
N LEU A 54 8.19 8.59 3.77
CA LEU A 54 8.56 9.88 3.20
C LEU A 54 7.63 10.99 3.71
N HIS A 55 8.09 11.69 4.75
CA HIS A 55 7.80 13.11 4.98
C HIS A 55 9.12 13.75 5.43
N GLY A 56 9.90 14.26 4.48
CA GLY A 56 11.06 15.09 4.77
C GLY A 56 10.65 16.55 4.76
N GLY A 57 10.72 17.21 5.93
CA GLY A 57 10.64 18.68 6.06
C GLY A 57 9.24 19.26 6.03
#